data_AF-A0A672G7V0-F1
#
_entry.id   AF-A0A672G7V0-F1
#
_cell.length_a   1.000
_cell.length_b   1.000
_cell.length_c   1.000
_cell.angle_alpha   90.00
_cell.angle_beta   90.00
_cell.angle_gamma   90.00
#
_symmetry.space_group_name_H-M   'P 1'
#
loop_
_entity.id
_entity.type
_entity.pdbx_description
1 polymer ?
#
loop_
_entity_poly.entity_id
_entity_poly.type
_entity_poly.pdbx_seq_one_letter_code
_entity_poly.pdbx_strand_id
1 'polypeptide(L)'
;MAAEWLKCTLLWLLLCLCVRLSDTINSRVSMNDDVLLPYPPGHGPSRSHRHVRECQHVIHGNITYESWPSSSHGGRPVAESKVFVSDVPGSSRMVYGHMTVVHDPLRSVSVLEPGGPGGCGSNRTVSVAETAEAAGCLYAQNAGFFNTKSGACLGNVVSDGTAVRDSGGVQNAQFGIRKDGSLVFGYLSQDDVLDQSNPFVQLVSGVIWLLRNGTVYISQSLEAECDKTQETGSLQKFVNVVSARTAVGHDAEGQLILFHIDGQTGVRGMNLWEVAEYLKSYGVINAINLDGGGSSTYVVNGSLASYPSDHCKPDSRWRCDRNVSTVLCIHPPRCRPVNCSGNGDCVDGRCRCQEGWQGAACDSLVCQPPACGAHGVCTAGGCVCDAGWRGKNCSQECLPGFYGDGCNQTCSCINGGSCDHVYGRCACPPGFTGDACEQVCPLGFFGPSCTLECHCDDMCPCDPQTGSCNATLRGDANHTLHRAGHCLATQMFTLWKREAEADREQPYLSERTWLAVTLTLAFLLLSSLTVHLVQVCRGSVMSGFPERRDYSYVPLTDINGAASRSRTGAGKPGNAGFELDDSDSQDEIWSPSHLGRSERS
;
A
#
# COMPACT_ATOMS: atom_id res chain seq x y z
N MET A 1 -37.78 -15.39 -15.31
CA MET A 1 -36.97 -14.18 -15.04
C MET A 1 -36.48 -14.11 -13.59
N ALA A 2 -37.15 -13.46 -12.62
CA ALA A 2 -36.58 -13.26 -11.26
C ALA A 2 -36.13 -14.55 -10.54
N ALA A 3 -36.92 -15.62 -10.64
CA ALA A 3 -36.61 -16.92 -10.02
C ALA A 3 -35.45 -17.69 -10.69
N GLU A 4 -34.99 -17.28 -11.87
CA GLU A 4 -33.83 -17.88 -12.55
C GLU A 4 -32.53 -17.16 -12.20
N TRP A 5 -32.59 -15.84 -12.04
CA TRP A 5 -31.48 -15.04 -11.53
C TRP A 5 -31.01 -15.53 -10.15
N LEU A 6 -31.95 -15.83 -9.23
CA LEU A 6 -31.61 -16.40 -7.91
C LEU A 6 -30.94 -17.78 -8.01
N LYS A 7 -31.32 -18.61 -8.97
CA LYS A 7 -30.67 -19.91 -9.20
C LYS A 7 -29.27 -19.73 -9.78
N CYS A 8 -29.11 -18.79 -10.71
CA CYS A 8 -27.82 -18.52 -11.35
C CYS A 8 -26.80 -17.96 -10.34
N THR A 9 -27.19 -17.02 -9.47
CA THR A 9 -26.29 -16.47 -8.44
C THR A 9 -25.97 -17.51 -7.36
N LEU A 10 -26.92 -18.35 -6.95
CA LEU A 10 -26.66 -19.44 -6.00
C LEU A 10 -25.72 -20.50 -6.59
N LEU A 11 -25.89 -20.84 -7.88
CA LEU A 11 -25.00 -21.75 -8.61
C LEU A 11 -23.59 -21.17 -8.78
N TRP A 12 -23.48 -19.86 -9.02
CA TRP A 12 -22.19 -19.17 -9.12
C TRP A 12 -21.48 -19.08 -7.77
N LEU A 13 -22.22 -18.82 -6.68
CA LEU A 13 -21.70 -18.90 -5.30
C LEU A 13 -21.25 -20.32 -4.95
N LEU A 14 -22.02 -21.36 -5.32
CA LEU A 14 -21.62 -22.75 -5.15
C LEU A 14 -20.39 -23.12 -5.99
N LEU A 15 -20.28 -22.63 -7.23
CA LEU A 15 -19.09 -22.80 -8.06
C LEU A 15 -17.88 -22.08 -7.46
N CYS A 16 -18.02 -20.85 -6.96
CA CYS A 16 -16.95 -20.15 -6.27
C CYS A 16 -16.54 -20.83 -4.96
N LEU A 17 -17.47 -21.40 -4.19
CA LEU A 17 -17.14 -22.26 -3.04
C LEU A 17 -16.42 -23.53 -3.50
N CYS A 18 -16.92 -24.23 -4.53
CA CYS A 18 -16.29 -25.44 -5.05
C CYS A 18 -14.89 -25.16 -5.60
N VAL A 19 -14.63 -24.02 -6.25
CA VAL A 19 -13.29 -23.60 -6.68
C VAL A 19 -12.40 -23.28 -5.47
N ARG A 20 -12.89 -22.50 -4.48
CA ARG A 20 -12.20 -22.25 -3.21
C ARG A 20 -11.93 -23.52 -2.38
N LEU A 21 -12.67 -24.60 -2.62
CA LEU A 21 -12.48 -25.93 -2.03
C LEU A 21 -11.70 -26.89 -2.95
N SER A 22 -11.48 -26.53 -4.21
CA SER A 22 -10.71 -27.31 -5.21
C SER A 22 -9.28 -26.79 -5.38
N ASP A 23 -8.92 -25.67 -4.75
CA ASP A 23 -7.55 -25.40 -4.29
C ASP A 23 -7.17 -26.40 -3.19
N THR A 24 -7.14 -27.69 -3.54
CA THR A 24 -6.57 -28.74 -2.71
C THR A 24 -5.06 -28.59 -2.73
N ILE A 25 -4.56 -27.66 -1.90
CA ILE A 25 -3.17 -27.65 -1.45
C ILE A 25 -2.83 -29.09 -1.10
N ASN A 26 -1.84 -29.67 -1.80
CA ASN A 26 -1.52 -31.10 -1.76
C ASN A 26 -1.02 -31.46 -0.35
N SER A 27 -1.96 -31.81 0.54
CA SER A 27 -1.86 -31.70 2.01
C SER A 27 -1.03 -32.82 2.67
N ARG A 28 0.08 -33.14 2.02
CA ARG A 28 1.05 -34.13 2.44
C ARG A 28 1.93 -33.51 3.53
N VAL A 29 1.54 -33.75 4.77
CA VAL A 29 2.32 -33.32 5.95
C VAL A 29 3.33 -34.41 6.29
N SER A 30 4.52 -34.01 6.76
CA SER A 30 5.56 -34.94 7.24
C SER A 30 5.04 -35.94 8.30
N MET A 31 5.62 -37.14 8.28
CA MET A 31 5.47 -38.14 9.33
C MET A 31 6.20 -37.77 10.62
N ASN A 32 7.24 -36.95 10.56
CA ASN A 32 8.23 -36.66 11.61
C ASN A 32 8.91 -37.95 12.10
N ASP A 33 9.41 -38.78 11.17
CA ASP A 33 9.94 -40.11 11.43
C ASP A 33 11.47 -40.23 11.34
N ASP A 34 12.16 -39.36 10.60
CA ASP A 34 13.63 -39.26 10.64
C ASP A 34 14.09 -38.27 11.73
N VAL A 35 14.02 -38.70 12.98
CA VAL A 35 14.26 -37.86 14.17
C VAL A 35 15.69 -38.03 14.70
N LEU A 36 16.50 -36.97 14.56
CA LEU A 36 17.92 -36.93 14.89
C LEU A 36 18.18 -36.05 16.14
N LEU A 37 17.99 -36.61 17.33
CA LEU A 37 18.12 -35.85 18.59
C LEU A 37 19.51 -35.99 19.23
N PRO A 38 20.18 -34.88 19.60
CA PRO A 38 21.41 -34.93 20.40
C PRO A 38 21.19 -35.31 21.87
N TYR A 39 20.01 -35.02 22.42
CA TYR A 39 19.73 -35.15 23.87
C TYR A 39 18.41 -35.91 24.17
N PRO A 40 18.42 -36.95 25.02
CA PRO A 40 17.25 -37.46 25.74
C PRO A 40 16.93 -36.53 26.93
N PRO A 41 15.70 -36.57 27.48
CA PRO A 41 14.89 -35.39 27.81
C PRO A 41 15.63 -34.27 28.54
N GLY A 42 15.83 -33.18 27.81
CA GLY A 42 16.69 -32.04 28.11
C GLY A 42 17.22 -31.48 26.79
N HIS A 43 17.80 -30.28 26.79
CA HIS A 43 18.53 -29.77 25.63
C HIS A 43 19.68 -28.88 26.10
N GLY A 44 20.87 -29.15 25.56
CA GLY A 44 22.12 -28.59 26.04
C GLY A 44 22.59 -29.21 27.36
N PRO A 45 23.85 -28.94 27.76
CA PRO A 45 24.38 -29.36 29.05
C PRO A 45 23.84 -28.47 30.19
N SER A 46 23.83 -29.01 31.41
CA SER A 46 23.61 -28.24 32.65
C SER A 46 24.87 -27.51 33.15
N ARG A 47 25.93 -27.48 32.32
CA ARG A 47 27.23 -26.84 32.59
C ARG A 47 27.16 -25.34 32.38
N SER A 48 27.82 -24.58 33.26
CA SER A 48 28.00 -23.14 33.10
C SER A 48 29.11 -22.80 32.11
N HIS A 49 29.02 -21.62 31.48
CA HIS A 49 30.06 -21.07 30.58
C HIS A 49 31.47 -21.10 31.18
N ARG A 50 31.59 -20.80 32.48
CA ARG A 50 32.84 -20.90 33.24
C ARG A 50 33.50 -22.27 33.07
N HIS A 51 32.73 -23.36 33.12
CA HIS A 51 33.25 -24.71 33.00
C HIS A 51 33.75 -25.01 31.58
N VAL A 52 33.07 -24.53 30.54
CA VAL A 52 33.53 -24.64 29.15
C VAL A 52 34.88 -23.94 28.97
N ARG A 53 35.00 -22.73 29.51
CA ARG A 53 36.26 -21.96 29.53
C ARG A 53 37.39 -22.64 30.33
N GLU A 54 37.05 -23.35 31.42
CA GLU A 54 38.02 -24.04 32.27
C GLU A 54 38.42 -25.45 31.77
N CYS A 55 37.69 -26.00 30.80
CA CYS A 55 38.01 -27.29 30.17
C CYS A 55 38.47 -27.19 28.70
N GLN A 56 38.35 -26.03 28.03
CA GLN A 56 38.91 -25.87 26.69
C GLN A 56 40.45 -25.93 26.66
N HIS A 57 41.01 -26.26 25.49
CA HIS A 57 42.45 -26.38 25.34
C HIS A 57 43.19 -25.04 25.55
N VAL A 58 44.31 -25.08 26.28
CA VAL A 58 45.03 -23.90 26.81
C VAL A 58 45.40 -22.86 25.74
N ILE A 59 45.60 -23.28 24.49
CA ILE A 59 45.90 -22.39 23.35
C ILE A 59 44.81 -21.34 23.07
N HIS A 60 43.58 -21.57 23.54
CA HIS A 60 42.45 -20.64 23.40
C HIS A 60 42.29 -19.69 24.61
N GLY A 61 43.11 -19.87 25.65
CA GLY A 61 43.09 -19.07 26.87
C GLY A 61 41.69 -18.98 27.50
N ASN A 62 41.23 -17.76 27.73
CA ASN A 62 39.91 -17.48 28.33
C ASN A 62 38.78 -17.25 27.32
N ILE A 63 39.05 -17.31 26.01
CA ILE A 63 38.08 -16.96 24.96
C ILE A 63 37.45 -18.23 24.39
N THR A 64 36.12 -18.31 24.46
CA THR A 64 35.34 -19.52 24.11
C THR A 64 34.62 -19.44 22.76
N TYR A 65 34.82 -18.35 22.01
CA TYR A 65 34.31 -18.10 20.67
C TYR A 65 35.41 -17.51 19.78
N GLU A 66 35.26 -17.63 18.46
CA GLU A 66 36.06 -16.86 17.50
C GLU A 66 35.20 -15.74 16.91
N SER A 67 35.84 -14.64 16.49
CA SER A 67 35.19 -13.48 15.87
C SER A 67 35.92 -13.08 14.61
N TRP A 68 35.20 -12.83 13.51
CA TRP A 68 35.76 -12.53 12.19
C TRP A 68 34.97 -11.40 11.51
N PRO A 69 35.60 -10.42 10.85
CA PRO A 69 34.87 -9.39 10.11
C PRO A 69 34.13 -9.99 8.92
N SER A 70 32.84 -9.66 8.72
CA SER A 70 32.09 -10.11 7.55
C SER A 70 32.54 -9.41 6.27
N SER A 71 32.54 -10.13 5.15
CA SER A 71 32.78 -9.56 3.83
C SER A 71 31.74 -8.49 3.47
N SER A 72 32.14 -7.50 2.67
CA SER A 72 31.22 -6.60 1.99
C SER A 72 31.72 -6.33 0.57
N HIS A 73 31.03 -6.89 -0.43
CA HIS A 73 31.48 -6.89 -1.82
C HIS A 73 30.41 -6.34 -2.78
N GLY A 74 30.41 -5.02 -2.96
CA GLY A 74 29.60 -4.37 -3.99
C GLY A 74 29.97 -4.86 -5.40
N GLY A 75 28.95 -5.12 -6.23
CA GLY A 75 29.13 -5.61 -7.60
C GLY A 75 29.23 -7.13 -7.75
N ARG A 76 29.22 -7.90 -6.66
CA ARG A 76 28.88 -9.34 -6.68
C ARG A 76 27.37 -9.55 -6.49
N PRO A 77 26.81 -10.71 -6.88
CA PRO A 77 25.48 -11.12 -6.41
C PRO A 77 25.46 -11.18 -4.87
N VAL A 78 24.26 -11.15 -4.28
CA VAL A 78 24.09 -11.19 -2.81
C VAL A 78 24.65 -12.49 -2.23
N ALA A 79 24.34 -13.60 -2.89
CA ALA A 79 24.87 -14.92 -2.61
C ALA A 79 24.86 -15.80 -3.88
N GLU A 80 25.73 -16.80 -3.92
CA GLU A 80 25.77 -17.84 -4.95
C GLU A 80 25.60 -19.22 -4.29
N SER A 81 24.73 -20.07 -4.85
CA SER A 81 24.60 -21.48 -4.41
C SER A 81 25.16 -22.45 -5.44
N LYS A 82 25.93 -23.42 -4.98
CA LYS A 82 26.49 -24.51 -5.78
C LYS A 82 25.94 -25.84 -5.29
N VAL A 83 25.15 -26.48 -6.15
CA VAL A 83 24.76 -27.89 -6.00
C VAL A 83 26.02 -28.76 -6.16
N PHE A 84 26.20 -29.75 -5.31
CA PHE A 84 27.26 -30.75 -5.46
C PHE A 84 26.71 -32.17 -5.31
N VAL A 85 27.37 -33.10 -6.00
CA VAL A 85 27.24 -34.54 -5.75
C VAL A 85 28.65 -35.10 -5.61
N SER A 86 29.01 -35.52 -4.41
CA SER A 86 30.40 -35.81 -4.02
C SER A 86 30.51 -37.18 -3.36
N ASP A 87 31.60 -37.89 -3.63
CA ASP A 87 32.02 -39.05 -2.83
C ASP A 87 32.46 -38.58 -1.44
N VAL A 88 31.95 -39.23 -0.40
CA VAL A 88 32.38 -38.98 0.99
C VAL A 88 33.79 -39.54 1.19
N PRO A 89 34.80 -38.73 1.57
CA PRO A 89 36.18 -39.20 1.73
C PRO A 89 36.29 -40.42 2.64
N GLY A 90 36.98 -41.47 2.17
CA GLY A 90 37.12 -42.73 2.89
C GLY A 90 35.88 -43.64 2.88
N SER A 91 34.87 -43.34 2.05
CA SER A 91 33.63 -44.12 1.94
C SER A 91 33.21 -44.30 0.48
N SER A 92 32.39 -45.32 0.20
CA SER A 92 31.76 -45.54 -1.11
C SER A 92 30.36 -44.94 -1.20
N ARG A 93 30.13 -43.81 -0.51
CA ARG A 93 28.85 -43.11 -0.42
C ARG A 93 28.92 -41.82 -1.23
N MET A 94 28.02 -41.68 -2.19
CA MET A 94 27.71 -40.40 -2.81
C MET A 94 26.71 -39.63 -1.96
N VAL A 95 26.94 -38.32 -1.80
CA VAL A 95 26.03 -37.39 -1.13
C VAL A 95 25.67 -36.22 -2.03
N TYR A 96 24.40 -35.84 -2.02
CA TYR A 96 23.87 -34.65 -2.70
C TYR A 96 23.76 -33.52 -1.67
N GLY A 97 24.12 -32.30 -2.06
CA GLY A 97 24.01 -31.14 -1.17
C GLY A 97 24.17 -29.81 -1.89
N HIS A 98 24.06 -28.74 -1.10
CA HIS A 98 24.19 -27.35 -1.52
C HIS A 98 25.21 -26.64 -0.64
N MET A 99 26.07 -25.83 -1.28
CA MET A 99 26.97 -24.91 -0.61
C MET A 99 26.68 -23.50 -1.09
N THR A 100 26.18 -22.64 -0.19
CA THR A 100 25.81 -21.26 -0.50
C THR A 100 26.82 -20.30 0.11
N VAL A 101 27.35 -19.39 -0.70
CA VAL A 101 28.34 -18.37 -0.31
C VAL A 101 27.66 -17.01 -0.31
N VAL A 102 27.75 -16.26 0.78
CA VAL A 102 27.08 -14.97 0.97
C VAL A 102 28.10 -13.84 1.06
N HIS A 103 27.97 -12.83 0.20
CA HIS A 103 29.01 -11.82 -0.03
C HIS A 103 28.83 -10.51 0.78
N ASP A 104 27.66 -10.29 1.38
CA ASP A 104 27.36 -9.17 2.31
C ASP A 104 26.52 -9.66 3.50
N PRO A 105 27.08 -10.50 4.42
CA PRO A 105 26.30 -11.20 5.44
C PRO A 105 25.51 -10.27 6.37
N LEU A 106 26.12 -9.17 6.82
CA LEU A 106 25.51 -8.18 7.73
C LEU A 106 24.20 -7.59 7.20
N ARG A 107 24.01 -7.56 5.88
CA ARG A 107 22.90 -6.86 5.22
C ARG A 107 21.91 -7.78 4.52
N SER A 108 22.29 -9.05 4.31
CA SER A 108 21.51 -10.05 3.57
C SER A 108 21.07 -11.26 4.39
N VAL A 109 21.59 -11.47 5.61
CA VAL A 109 21.27 -12.63 6.43
C VAL A 109 20.32 -12.28 7.58
N SER A 110 19.23 -13.04 7.70
CA SER A 110 18.32 -13.01 8.86
C SER A 110 18.13 -14.39 9.48
N VAL A 111 18.09 -14.45 10.80
CA VAL A 111 17.52 -15.57 11.55
C VAL A 111 16.03 -15.26 11.74
N LEU A 112 15.15 -16.06 11.15
CA LEU A 112 13.69 -15.86 11.17
C LEU A 112 13.00 -16.77 12.18
N GLU A 113 11.92 -16.28 12.77
CA GLU A 113 10.95 -17.06 13.54
C GLU A 113 9.97 -17.86 12.65
N PRO A 114 9.45 -19.01 13.11
CA PRO A 114 8.57 -19.90 12.34
C PRO A 114 7.28 -19.21 11.91
N GLY A 115 7.14 -18.96 10.59
CA GLY A 115 6.02 -18.24 10.01
C GLY A 115 5.93 -16.76 10.43
N GLY A 116 7.07 -16.13 10.73
CA GLY A 116 7.19 -14.70 11.03
C GLY A 116 7.32 -14.34 12.53
N PRO A 117 7.51 -13.05 12.85
CA PRO A 117 7.77 -12.57 14.21
C PRO A 117 6.73 -13.01 15.25
N GLY A 118 7.18 -13.38 16.44
CA GLY A 118 6.36 -13.97 17.50
C GLY A 118 6.07 -15.47 17.31
N GLY A 119 6.58 -16.10 16.24
CA GLY A 119 6.46 -17.53 15.99
C GLY A 119 7.03 -18.40 17.13
N CYS A 120 8.20 -18.04 17.68
CA CYS A 120 8.80 -18.73 18.82
C CYS A 120 8.02 -18.49 20.10
N GLY A 121 7.54 -17.27 20.36
CA GLY A 121 6.69 -16.98 21.52
C GLY A 121 5.37 -17.76 21.51
N SER A 122 4.92 -18.17 20.32
CA SER A 122 3.70 -18.96 20.10
C SER A 122 3.96 -20.46 19.98
N ASN A 123 5.22 -20.93 20.09
CA ASN A 123 5.65 -22.30 19.79
C ASN A 123 5.18 -22.83 18.42
N ARG A 124 5.09 -21.97 17.40
CA ARG A 124 4.71 -22.37 16.04
C ARG A 124 5.82 -23.23 15.42
N THR A 125 5.43 -24.14 14.53
CA THR A 125 6.35 -24.78 13.59
C THR A 125 5.78 -24.68 12.19
N VAL A 126 6.61 -24.29 11.23
CA VAL A 126 6.23 -23.91 9.86
C VAL A 126 7.29 -24.45 8.89
N SER A 127 6.93 -24.71 7.63
CA SER A 127 7.94 -25.15 6.64
C SER A 127 8.98 -24.05 6.41
N VAL A 128 10.18 -24.47 5.96
CA VAL A 128 11.19 -23.51 5.50
C VAL A 128 10.67 -22.74 4.30
N ALA A 129 9.92 -23.39 3.40
CA ALA A 129 9.34 -22.77 2.21
C ALA A 129 8.39 -21.61 2.54
N GLU A 130 7.36 -21.84 3.37
CA GLU A 130 6.36 -20.83 3.75
C GLU A 130 7.03 -19.65 4.50
N THR A 131 7.96 -19.95 5.41
CA THR A 131 8.70 -18.92 6.17
C THR A 131 9.64 -18.11 5.26
N ALA A 132 10.25 -18.74 4.25
CA ALA A 132 11.18 -18.11 3.32
C ALA A 132 10.47 -17.26 2.24
N GLU A 133 9.33 -17.73 1.73
CA GLU A 133 8.49 -16.99 0.79
C GLU A 133 7.95 -15.72 1.43
N ALA A 134 7.37 -15.82 2.64
CA ALA A 134 6.85 -14.68 3.40
C ALA A 134 7.92 -13.61 3.75
N ALA A 135 9.20 -13.99 3.77
CA ALA A 135 10.32 -13.09 4.07
C ALA A 135 11.15 -12.66 2.83
N GLY A 136 10.80 -13.13 1.63
CA GLY A 136 11.51 -12.78 0.38
C GLY A 136 12.93 -13.34 0.29
N CYS A 137 13.18 -14.54 0.81
CA CYS A 137 14.50 -15.16 0.77
C CYS A 137 14.85 -15.71 -0.62
N LEU A 138 16.05 -15.36 -1.12
CA LEU A 138 16.66 -15.97 -2.30
C LEU A 138 17.05 -17.43 -2.02
N TYR A 139 17.63 -17.66 -0.84
CA TYR A 139 18.03 -18.96 -0.33
C TYR A 139 17.62 -19.06 1.15
N ALA A 140 17.16 -20.23 1.59
CA ALA A 140 16.89 -20.47 3.00
C ALA A 140 17.15 -21.92 3.41
N GLN A 141 17.54 -22.12 4.67
CA GLN A 141 17.63 -23.45 5.29
C GLN A 141 17.07 -23.45 6.71
N ASN A 142 16.70 -24.64 7.23
CA ASN A 142 16.38 -24.78 8.65
C ASN A 142 17.60 -24.44 9.53
N ALA A 143 17.36 -23.83 10.69
CA ALA A 143 18.43 -23.33 11.56
C ALA A 143 18.45 -24.00 12.94
N GLY A 144 17.85 -23.36 13.95
CA GLY A 144 17.96 -23.77 15.34
C GLY A 144 17.12 -25.01 15.67
N PHE A 145 17.61 -25.78 16.64
CA PHE A 145 16.89 -26.92 17.20
C PHE A 145 15.59 -26.49 17.90
N PHE A 146 14.65 -27.43 17.99
CA PHE A 146 13.36 -27.21 18.67
C PHE A 146 12.83 -28.47 19.34
N ASN A 147 11.89 -28.28 20.27
CA ASN A 147 11.19 -29.38 20.91
C ASN A 147 10.15 -29.95 19.94
N THR A 148 10.46 -31.09 19.32
CA THR A 148 9.61 -31.77 18.32
C THR A 148 8.25 -32.24 18.84
N LYS A 149 7.97 -32.14 20.15
CA LYS A 149 6.65 -32.42 20.74
C LYS A 149 5.81 -31.17 21.02
N SER A 150 6.45 -30.04 21.33
CA SER A 150 5.75 -28.81 21.75
C SER A 150 5.88 -27.64 20.78
N GLY A 151 6.71 -27.76 19.74
CA GLY A 151 7.02 -26.68 18.80
C GLY A 151 7.91 -25.55 19.36
N ALA A 152 8.36 -25.68 20.61
CA ALA A 152 9.15 -24.63 21.26
C ALA A 152 10.57 -24.55 20.69
N CYS A 153 10.98 -23.36 20.25
CA CYS A 153 12.36 -23.04 19.87
C CYS A 153 13.35 -23.36 21.00
N LEU A 154 14.63 -23.63 20.70
CA LEU A 154 15.68 -23.90 21.69
C LEU A 154 16.91 -23.01 21.50
N GLY A 155 17.79 -23.00 22.51
CA GLY A 155 18.98 -22.14 22.55
C GLY A 155 18.67 -20.63 22.62
N ASN A 156 19.66 -19.82 22.25
CA ASN A 156 19.55 -18.38 22.05
C ASN A 156 19.04 -18.07 20.63
N VAL A 157 18.15 -17.08 20.51
CA VAL A 157 17.63 -16.58 19.23
C VAL A 157 17.55 -15.05 19.23
N VAL A 158 18.21 -14.41 18.27
CA VAL A 158 18.07 -12.98 17.94
C VAL A 158 17.71 -12.86 16.46
N SER A 159 16.62 -12.16 16.16
CA SER A 159 16.03 -11.96 14.83
C SER A 159 16.02 -10.47 14.49
N ASP A 160 16.80 -10.04 13.50
CA ASP A 160 16.88 -8.65 13.02
C ASP A 160 17.10 -7.61 14.15
N GLY A 161 17.91 -7.97 15.15
CA GLY A 161 18.22 -7.16 16.34
C GLY A 161 17.23 -7.29 17.50
N THR A 162 16.15 -8.07 17.34
CA THR A 162 15.19 -8.38 18.42
C THR A 162 15.62 -9.65 19.13
N ALA A 163 15.84 -9.58 20.45
CA ALA A 163 16.08 -10.76 21.27
C ALA A 163 14.77 -11.56 21.44
N VAL A 164 14.63 -12.62 20.66
CA VAL A 164 13.43 -13.50 20.65
C VAL A 164 13.49 -14.50 21.80
N ARG A 165 14.68 -15.01 22.13
CA ARG A 165 14.88 -16.01 23.16
C ARG A 165 16.28 -15.95 23.77
N ASP A 166 16.33 -15.87 25.09
CA ASP A 166 17.51 -16.22 25.89
C ASP A 166 17.39 -17.69 26.35
N SER A 167 18.50 -18.41 26.33
CA SER A 167 18.60 -19.78 26.86
C SER A 167 18.81 -19.83 28.37
N GLY A 168 19.19 -18.73 29.02
CA GLY A 168 19.68 -18.71 30.40
C GLY A 168 21.13 -19.18 30.52
N GLY A 169 21.94 -19.00 29.46
CA GLY A 169 23.35 -19.37 29.43
C GLY A 169 23.64 -20.85 29.14
N VAL A 170 22.72 -21.59 28.50
CA VAL A 170 22.95 -22.99 28.09
C VAL A 170 24.08 -23.07 27.08
N GLN A 171 25.03 -23.98 27.32
CA GLN A 171 26.27 -24.06 26.56
C GLN A 171 26.17 -25.00 25.37
N ASN A 172 25.63 -24.47 24.27
CA ASN A 172 25.70 -25.07 22.93
C ASN A 172 26.42 -24.15 21.95
N ALA A 173 26.90 -24.71 20.84
CA ALA A 173 27.60 -23.96 19.80
C ALA A 173 26.66 -22.95 19.11
N GLN A 174 27.10 -21.70 18.96
CA GLN A 174 26.27 -20.59 18.46
C GLN A 174 26.91 -19.93 17.24
N PHE A 175 26.07 -19.40 16.35
CA PHE A 175 26.45 -18.51 15.27
C PHE A 175 25.65 -17.21 15.41
N GLY A 176 26.35 -16.08 15.35
CA GLY A 176 25.70 -14.77 15.30
C GLY A 176 26.46 -13.74 14.47
N ILE A 177 25.77 -12.65 14.15
CA ILE A 177 26.33 -11.46 13.52
C ILE A 177 26.10 -10.29 14.47
N ARG A 178 27.16 -9.57 14.85
CA ARG A 178 27.08 -8.35 15.66
C ARG A 178 26.85 -7.11 14.80
N LYS A 179 26.41 -6.02 15.42
CA LYS A 179 25.97 -4.76 14.79
C LYS A 179 27.04 -4.09 13.92
N ASP A 180 28.32 -4.33 14.21
CA ASP A 180 29.49 -3.89 13.43
C ASP A 180 29.78 -4.73 12.18
N GLY A 181 29.19 -5.92 12.04
CA GLY A 181 29.53 -6.91 11.03
C GLY A 181 30.48 -8.02 11.50
N SER A 182 30.82 -8.10 12.79
CA SER A 182 31.57 -9.24 13.31
C SER A 182 30.72 -10.52 13.29
N LEU A 183 31.15 -11.51 12.52
CA LEU A 183 30.65 -12.89 12.56
C LEU A 183 31.24 -13.58 13.80
N VAL A 184 30.41 -14.21 14.62
CA VAL A 184 30.82 -14.86 15.87
C VAL A 184 30.42 -16.33 15.87
N PHE A 185 31.36 -17.21 16.21
CA PHE A 185 31.15 -18.67 16.26
C PHE A 185 31.73 -19.27 17.54
N GLY A 186 30.97 -20.12 18.23
CA GLY A 186 31.44 -20.88 19.41
C GLY A 186 30.50 -20.77 20.61
N TYR A 187 31.07 -20.75 21.83
CA TYR A 187 30.30 -20.72 23.07
C TYR A 187 30.27 -19.32 23.70
N LEU A 188 29.07 -18.85 24.02
CA LEU A 188 28.82 -17.54 24.60
C LEU A 188 28.27 -17.65 26.02
N SER A 189 28.63 -16.70 26.89
CA SER A 189 27.95 -16.50 28.16
C SER A 189 26.63 -15.73 27.95
N GLN A 190 25.81 -15.63 29.01
CA GLN A 190 24.62 -14.77 28.98
C GLN A 190 25.02 -13.29 28.83
N ASP A 191 26.12 -12.86 29.46
CA ASP A 191 26.65 -11.51 29.37
C ASP A 191 27.14 -11.16 27.95
N ASP A 192 27.80 -12.10 27.25
CA ASP A 192 28.24 -11.93 25.85
C ASP A 192 27.07 -11.67 24.90
N VAL A 193 25.90 -12.26 25.19
CA VAL A 193 24.67 -12.20 24.37
C VAL A 193 23.84 -10.96 24.69
N LEU A 194 23.84 -10.51 25.94
CA LEU A 194 23.14 -9.32 26.41
C LEU A 194 23.95 -8.01 26.25
N ASP A 195 25.17 -8.08 25.72
CA ASP A 195 26.04 -6.93 25.43
C ASP A 195 25.32 -5.89 24.55
N GLN A 196 25.14 -4.69 25.09
CA GLN A 196 24.50 -3.56 24.42
C GLN A 196 25.48 -2.65 23.65
N SER A 197 26.79 -2.86 23.79
CA SER A 197 27.82 -2.03 23.14
C SER A 197 27.97 -2.37 21.66
N ASN A 198 28.09 -3.66 21.33
CA ASN A 198 28.08 -4.18 19.97
C ASN A 198 27.09 -5.36 19.84
N PRO A 199 25.77 -5.12 20.01
CA PRO A 199 24.78 -6.19 20.17
C PRO A 199 24.68 -7.08 18.94
N PHE A 200 24.25 -8.32 19.16
CA PHE A 200 23.85 -9.21 18.08
C PHE A 200 22.68 -8.63 17.28
N VAL A 201 22.80 -8.62 15.96
CA VAL A 201 21.70 -8.37 15.03
C VAL A 201 21.09 -9.67 14.51
N GLN A 202 21.86 -10.76 14.47
CA GLN A 202 21.37 -12.13 14.26
C GLN A 202 22.07 -13.06 15.26
N LEU A 203 21.36 -14.05 15.80
CA LEU A 203 21.94 -15.10 16.65
C LEU A 203 21.09 -16.36 16.58
N VAL A 204 21.71 -17.53 16.43
CA VAL A 204 21.06 -18.84 16.53
C VAL A 204 22.00 -19.87 17.16
N SER A 205 21.45 -20.75 17.99
CA SER A 205 22.19 -21.89 18.55
C SER A 205 22.00 -23.15 17.71
N GLY A 206 23.11 -23.80 17.38
CA GLY A 206 23.17 -25.17 16.88
C GLY A 206 23.53 -26.14 18.01
N VAL A 207 24.16 -27.26 17.66
CA VAL A 207 24.77 -28.24 18.59
C VAL A 207 25.99 -28.84 17.90
N ILE A 208 27.13 -28.89 18.59
CA ILE A 208 28.49 -29.20 18.09
C ILE A 208 29.12 -28.06 17.26
N TRP A 209 30.27 -27.58 17.73
CA TRP A 209 31.19 -26.72 16.99
C TRP A 209 32.09 -27.60 16.09
N LEU A 210 31.88 -27.55 14.77
CA LEU A 210 32.54 -28.43 13.81
C LEU A 210 34.00 -28.04 13.58
N LEU A 211 34.22 -26.75 13.31
CA LEU A 211 35.51 -26.17 12.97
C LEU A 211 35.80 -24.94 13.81
N ARG A 212 36.97 -24.92 14.45
CA ARG A 212 37.56 -23.76 15.14
C ARG A 212 38.90 -23.41 14.50
N ASN A 213 39.01 -22.20 13.96
CA ASN A 213 40.23 -21.67 13.31
C ASN A 213 40.89 -22.66 12.32
N GLY A 214 40.11 -23.23 11.40
CA GLY A 214 40.55 -24.20 10.38
C GLY A 214 40.78 -25.63 10.89
N THR A 215 40.51 -25.91 12.17
CA THR A 215 40.75 -27.23 12.80
C THR A 215 39.46 -27.89 13.28
N VAL A 216 39.36 -29.22 13.20
CA VAL A 216 38.17 -29.97 13.65
C VAL A 216 38.08 -29.95 15.18
N TYR A 217 36.93 -29.48 15.69
CA TYR A 217 36.72 -29.16 17.11
C TYR A 217 35.63 -30.02 17.79
N ILE A 218 35.23 -31.12 17.14
CA ILE A 218 34.13 -31.99 17.58
C ILE A 218 34.46 -32.70 18.91
N SER A 219 35.70 -33.13 19.14
CA SER A 219 36.11 -33.75 20.41
C SER A 219 35.92 -32.80 21.60
N GLN A 220 36.32 -31.55 21.43
CA GLN A 220 36.21 -30.49 22.42
C GLN A 220 34.74 -30.08 22.62
N SER A 221 33.94 -30.10 21.54
CA SER A 221 32.50 -29.90 21.60
C SER A 221 31.77 -31.00 22.37
N LEU A 222 32.19 -32.26 22.23
CA LEU A 222 31.69 -33.38 23.01
C LEU A 222 31.99 -33.25 24.51
N GLU A 223 33.08 -32.59 24.89
CA GLU A 223 33.39 -32.29 26.30
C GLU A 223 32.64 -31.07 26.84
N ALA A 224 32.44 -30.04 26.01
CA ALA A 224 31.72 -28.81 26.37
C ALA A 224 30.19 -29.00 26.45
N GLU A 225 29.61 -29.66 25.46
CA GLU A 225 28.16 -29.75 25.22
C GLU A 225 27.51 -31.02 25.82
N CYS A 226 28.26 -31.82 26.59
CA CYS A 226 27.77 -33.06 27.22
C CYS A 226 27.82 -33.01 28.76
N ASP A 227 26.72 -33.44 29.38
CA ASP A 227 26.69 -33.71 30.82
C ASP A 227 27.31 -35.08 31.13
N LYS A 228 28.17 -35.12 32.16
CA LYS A 228 28.87 -36.36 32.61
C LYS A 228 27.95 -37.32 33.37
N THR A 229 26.66 -37.00 33.45
CA THR A 229 25.58 -37.80 34.04
C THR A 229 24.73 -38.52 32.99
N GLN A 230 24.83 -38.16 31.71
CA GLN A 230 24.29 -39.00 30.63
C GLN A 230 25.32 -40.08 30.31
N GLU A 231 24.91 -41.36 30.37
CA GLU A 231 25.75 -42.46 29.88
C GLU A 231 26.10 -42.21 28.40
N THR A 232 27.36 -42.42 28.03
CA THR A 232 27.96 -41.95 26.77
C THR A 232 27.38 -42.68 25.55
N GLY A 233 26.22 -42.21 25.09
CA GLY A 233 25.48 -42.84 23.98
C GLY A 233 24.47 -41.95 23.26
N SER A 234 24.05 -40.82 23.83
CA SER A 234 23.15 -39.84 23.19
C SER A 234 23.89 -38.96 22.17
N LEU A 235 24.62 -37.96 22.66
CA LEU A 235 25.36 -36.99 21.84
C LEU A 235 26.44 -37.68 20.99
N GLN A 236 27.09 -38.71 21.54
CA GLN A 236 28.09 -39.52 20.82
C GLN A 236 27.47 -40.28 19.62
N LYS A 237 26.22 -40.75 19.73
CA LYS A 237 25.50 -41.34 18.59
C LYS A 237 25.09 -40.25 17.59
N PHE A 238 24.61 -39.10 18.07
CA PHE A 238 24.27 -37.96 17.22
C PHE A 238 25.46 -37.43 16.40
N VAL A 239 26.67 -37.41 16.95
CA VAL A 239 27.90 -37.06 16.22
C VAL A 239 28.25 -38.10 15.16
N ASN A 240 28.26 -39.38 15.53
CA ASN A 240 28.81 -40.46 14.71
C ASN A 240 27.82 -41.06 13.69
N VAL A 241 26.51 -40.87 13.85
CA VAL A 241 25.52 -41.41 12.91
C VAL A 241 25.48 -40.59 11.62
N VAL A 242 25.44 -41.28 10.48
CA VAL A 242 25.23 -40.63 9.17
C VAL A 242 23.78 -40.16 9.07
N SER A 243 23.54 -38.92 8.61
CA SER A 243 22.19 -38.40 8.36
C SER A 243 22.23 -37.19 7.42
N ALA A 244 21.06 -36.61 7.12
CA ALA A 244 20.96 -35.27 6.56
C ALA A 244 21.42 -34.24 7.61
N ARG A 245 22.11 -33.18 7.17
CA ARG A 245 22.74 -32.17 8.04
C ARG A 245 22.66 -30.79 7.41
N THR A 246 22.45 -29.76 8.22
CA THR A 246 22.81 -28.39 7.87
C THR A 246 23.89 -27.83 8.80
N ALA A 247 24.66 -26.88 8.28
CA ALA A 247 25.70 -26.16 9.00
C ALA A 247 25.77 -24.71 8.51
N VAL A 248 26.41 -23.86 9.33
CA VAL A 248 26.77 -22.48 8.98
C VAL A 248 28.19 -22.20 9.44
N GLY A 249 28.96 -21.50 8.61
CA GLY A 249 30.36 -21.15 8.84
C GLY A 249 30.81 -19.94 8.02
N HIS A 250 32.12 -19.69 7.94
CA HIS A 250 32.70 -18.64 7.09
C HIS A 250 34.07 -19.02 6.53
N ASP A 251 34.47 -18.40 5.42
CA ASP A 251 35.81 -18.49 4.84
C ASP A 251 36.78 -17.41 5.41
N ALA A 252 38.03 -17.39 4.95
CA ALA A 252 39.03 -16.43 5.42
C ALA A 252 38.71 -14.98 5.01
N GLU A 253 38.01 -14.81 3.90
CA GLU A 253 37.54 -13.54 3.35
C GLU A 253 36.32 -12.97 4.12
N GLY A 254 35.74 -13.75 5.04
CA GLY A 254 34.59 -13.34 5.87
C GLY A 254 33.24 -13.50 5.17
N GLN A 255 33.18 -14.23 4.06
CA GLN A 255 31.92 -14.57 3.38
C GLN A 255 31.23 -15.68 4.18
N LEU A 256 29.91 -15.60 4.37
CA LEU A 256 29.18 -16.61 5.13
C LEU A 256 28.91 -17.84 4.25
N ILE A 257 29.16 -19.03 4.79
CA ILE A 257 28.98 -20.32 4.12
C ILE A 257 27.80 -21.04 4.79
N LEU A 258 26.73 -21.27 4.02
CA LEU A 258 25.65 -22.19 4.40
C LEU A 258 25.89 -23.53 3.69
N PHE A 259 25.74 -24.62 4.44
CA PHE A 259 25.95 -25.97 3.95
C PHE A 259 24.74 -26.84 4.29
N HIS A 260 24.21 -27.55 3.30
CA HIS A 260 23.14 -28.53 3.45
C HIS A 260 23.52 -29.82 2.71
N ILE A 261 23.24 -30.98 3.30
CA ILE A 261 23.33 -32.28 2.63
C ILE A 261 22.08 -33.11 2.87
N ASP A 262 21.61 -33.77 1.81
CA ASP A 262 20.53 -34.75 1.90
C ASP A 262 21.03 -36.07 2.48
N GLY A 263 20.15 -36.75 3.22
CA GLY A 263 20.47 -37.98 3.90
C GLY A 263 19.24 -38.68 4.46
N GLN A 264 19.47 -39.58 5.43
CA GLN A 264 18.45 -40.19 6.28
C GLN A 264 19.19 -40.91 7.42
N THR A 265 18.75 -40.76 8.67
CA THR A 265 19.53 -41.22 9.83
C THR A 265 19.83 -42.72 9.78
N GLY A 266 21.12 -43.06 9.82
CA GLY A 266 21.63 -44.43 9.75
C GLY A 266 21.69 -45.03 8.34
N VAL A 267 21.32 -44.29 7.28
CA VAL A 267 21.21 -44.82 5.90
C VAL A 267 21.94 -43.98 4.86
N ARG A 268 21.79 -42.64 4.88
CA ARG A 268 22.33 -41.72 3.85
C ARG A 268 22.82 -40.41 4.48
N GLY A 269 23.63 -39.66 3.73
CA GLY A 269 24.25 -38.42 4.18
C GLY A 269 25.57 -38.69 4.93
N MET A 270 25.93 -37.79 5.85
CA MET A 270 27.25 -37.76 6.51
C MET A 270 27.12 -37.73 8.04
N ASN A 271 28.14 -38.21 8.73
CA ASN A 271 28.34 -37.92 10.15
C ASN A 271 29.08 -36.57 10.35
N LEU A 272 29.20 -36.08 11.58
CA LEU A 272 29.76 -34.73 11.79
C LEU A 272 31.27 -34.63 11.51
N TRP A 273 32.04 -35.70 11.67
CA TRP A 273 33.47 -35.72 11.32
C TRP A 273 33.66 -35.56 9.81
N GLU A 274 32.85 -36.28 9.02
CA GLU A 274 32.81 -36.19 7.57
C GLU A 274 32.43 -34.77 7.12
N VAL A 275 31.42 -34.14 7.74
CA VAL A 275 31.03 -32.76 7.44
C VAL A 275 32.15 -31.77 7.78
N ALA A 276 32.80 -31.90 8.95
CA ALA A 276 33.85 -30.99 9.36
C ALA A 276 35.08 -31.06 8.45
N GLU A 277 35.56 -32.26 8.10
CA GLU A 277 36.66 -32.41 7.14
C GLU A 277 36.27 -31.95 5.72
N TYR A 278 35.01 -32.12 5.29
CA TYR A 278 34.55 -31.59 4.01
C TYR A 278 34.58 -30.06 4.00
N LEU A 279 33.95 -29.39 4.98
CA LEU A 279 33.98 -27.92 5.10
C LEU A 279 35.42 -27.37 5.18
N LYS A 280 36.29 -28.03 5.95
CA LYS A 280 37.72 -27.69 6.08
C LYS A 280 38.48 -27.82 4.77
N SER A 281 38.17 -28.82 3.95
CA SER A 281 38.77 -28.98 2.61
C SER A 281 38.34 -27.91 1.60
N TYR A 282 37.21 -27.23 1.86
CA TYR A 282 36.73 -26.06 1.13
C TYR A 282 37.18 -24.72 1.75
N GLY A 283 38.08 -24.72 2.74
CA GLY A 283 38.66 -23.49 3.30
C GLY A 283 37.83 -22.80 4.39
N VAL A 284 36.80 -23.46 4.93
CA VAL A 284 35.97 -22.91 6.01
C VAL A 284 36.76 -22.83 7.32
N ILE A 285 36.78 -21.65 7.94
CA ILE A 285 37.62 -21.34 9.12
C ILE A 285 36.89 -21.67 10.43
N ASN A 286 35.67 -21.18 10.61
CA ASN A 286 34.79 -21.59 11.70
C ASN A 286 33.45 -22.07 11.16
N ALA A 287 32.86 -23.11 11.77
CA ALA A 287 31.53 -23.61 11.42
C ALA A 287 30.86 -24.38 12.57
N ILE A 288 29.54 -24.26 12.71
CA ILE A 288 28.71 -25.02 13.67
C ILE A 288 27.69 -25.91 12.95
N ASN A 289 27.32 -27.03 13.56
CA ASN A 289 26.22 -27.88 13.08
C ASN A 289 24.86 -27.34 13.58
N LEU A 290 23.88 -27.32 12.68
CA LEU A 290 22.49 -26.89 12.92
C LEU A 290 21.55 -28.12 13.00
N ASP A 291 20.23 -27.94 12.97
CA ASP A 291 19.28 -29.06 13.03
C ASP A 291 19.30 -29.93 11.75
N GLY A 292 18.98 -31.22 11.87
CA GLY A 292 19.19 -32.22 10.81
C GLY A 292 18.18 -33.35 10.78
N GLY A 293 18.54 -34.47 10.13
CA GLY A 293 17.58 -35.53 9.79
C GLY A 293 16.42 -34.96 8.98
N GLY A 294 15.18 -35.31 9.30
CA GLY A 294 13.99 -34.81 8.60
C GLY A 294 13.76 -33.29 8.70
N SER A 295 14.46 -32.58 9.59
CA SER A 295 14.45 -31.11 9.60
C SER A 295 15.27 -30.50 8.46
N SER A 296 16.28 -31.23 7.95
CA SER A 296 17.26 -30.75 6.97
C SER A 296 16.57 -30.39 5.65
N THR A 297 16.42 -29.09 5.40
CA THR A 297 15.59 -28.55 4.32
C THR A 297 16.29 -27.34 3.70
N TYR A 298 16.40 -27.32 2.37
CA TYR A 298 17.00 -26.22 1.61
C TYR A 298 16.01 -25.70 0.56
N VAL A 299 15.90 -24.38 0.46
CA VAL A 299 14.90 -23.65 -0.33
C VAL A 299 15.57 -22.60 -1.20
N VAL A 300 15.11 -22.46 -2.44
CA VAL A 300 15.55 -21.44 -3.42
C VAL A 300 14.32 -20.69 -3.90
N ASN A 301 14.28 -19.36 -3.74
CA ASN A 301 13.16 -18.49 -4.12
C ASN A 301 11.79 -19.05 -3.67
N GLY A 302 11.66 -19.37 -2.38
CA GLY A 302 10.45 -19.98 -1.78
C GLY A 302 10.20 -21.46 -2.13
N SER A 303 10.85 -22.02 -3.16
CA SER A 303 10.65 -23.40 -3.61
C SER A 303 11.61 -24.40 -2.94
N LEU A 304 11.10 -25.56 -2.53
CA LEU A 304 11.90 -26.67 -2.00
C LEU A 304 12.91 -27.16 -3.05
N ALA A 305 14.19 -27.23 -2.67
CA ALA A 305 15.32 -27.57 -3.54
C ALA A 305 16.22 -28.68 -2.97
N SER A 306 15.81 -29.34 -1.89
CA SER A 306 16.44 -30.52 -1.29
C SER A 306 15.54 -31.77 -1.42
N TYR A 307 16.05 -32.94 -1.03
CA TYR A 307 15.27 -34.16 -0.85
C TYR A 307 15.14 -34.52 0.65
N PRO A 308 14.10 -34.01 1.36
CA PRO A 308 13.83 -34.32 2.75
C PRO A 308 13.81 -35.81 3.07
N SER A 309 14.06 -36.16 4.32
CA SER A 309 14.14 -37.55 4.77
C SER A 309 12.91 -38.05 5.52
N ASP A 310 12.00 -37.19 5.99
CA ASP A 310 10.71 -37.62 6.51
C ASP A 310 9.79 -38.13 5.39
N HIS A 311 8.94 -39.11 5.70
CA HIS A 311 7.91 -39.59 4.79
C HIS A 311 6.64 -38.71 4.82
N CYS A 312 5.85 -38.72 3.75
CA CYS A 312 4.58 -37.99 3.69
C CYS A 312 3.41 -38.80 4.28
N LYS A 313 2.50 -38.14 5.02
CA LYS A 313 1.15 -38.67 5.31
C LYS A 313 0.20 -38.34 4.14
N PRO A 314 -0.72 -39.24 3.73
CA PRO A 314 -0.82 -40.65 4.11
C PRO A 314 0.10 -41.59 3.31
N ASP A 315 0.68 -41.14 2.19
CA ASP A 315 1.43 -41.97 1.24
C ASP A 315 2.95 -41.94 1.52
N SER A 316 3.42 -42.89 2.32
CA SER A 316 4.82 -43.04 2.74
C SER A 316 5.81 -43.38 1.62
N ARG A 317 5.38 -43.47 0.35
CA ARG A 317 6.32 -43.57 -0.79
C ARG A 317 6.99 -42.23 -1.12
N TRP A 318 6.39 -41.12 -0.70
CA TRP A 318 6.90 -39.77 -0.93
C TRP A 318 7.62 -39.24 0.30
N ARG A 319 8.53 -38.28 0.08
CA ARG A 319 9.19 -37.50 1.12
C ARG A 319 8.61 -36.10 1.19
N CYS A 320 8.52 -35.57 2.41
CA CYS A 320 7.94 -34.28 2.72
C CYS A 320 8.90 -33.51 3.63
N ASP A 321 8.98 -32.19 3.45
CA ASP A 321 9.69 -31.33 4.38
C ASP A 321 8.96 -31.23 5.73
N ARG A 322 9.72 -30.90 6.77
CA ARG A 322 9.24 -30.81 8.14
C ARG A 322 8.86 -29.37 8.48
N ASN A 323 7.78 -29.21 9.24
CA ASN A 323 7.52 -27.97 9.96
C ASN A 323 8.60 -27.77 11.03
N VAL A 324 9.51 -26.83 10.81
CA VAL A 324 10.65 -26.53 11.68
C VAL A 324 10.39 -25.26 12.51
N SER A 325 11.39 -24.89 13.31
CA SER A 325 11.40 -23.70 14.14
C SER A 325 12.05 -22.51 13.42
N THR A 326 13.30 -22.15 13.73
CA THR A 326 13.93 -20.98 13.11
C THR A 326 14.52 -21.31 11.75
N VAL A 327 14.55 -20.31 10.86
CA VAL A 327 15.03 -20.42 9.49
C VAL A 327 16.18 -19.43 9.29
N LEU A 328 17.26 -19.87 8.65
CA LEU A 328 18.35 -19.00 8.23
C LEU A 328 18.07 -18.56 6.79
N CYS A 329 17.74 -17.29 6.63
CA CYS A 329 17.32 -16.67 5.38
C CYS A 329 18.44 -15.82 4.79
N ILE A 330 18.66 -15.94 3.49
CA ILE A 330 19.46 -15.00 2.68
C ILE A 330 18.50 -14.26 1.77
N HIS A 331 18.42 -12.93 1.91
CA HIS A 331 17.53 -12.06 1.14
C HIS A 331 18.30 -10.87 0.53
N PRO A 332 17.74 -10.13 -0.45
CA PRO A 332 18.37 -8.91 -0.96
C PRO A 332 18.56 -7.86 0.14
N PRO A 333 19.62 -7.03 0.13
CA PRO A 333 19.86 -6.04 1.17
C PRO A 333 18.65 -5.12 1.42
N ARG A 334 18.02 -5.25 2.60
CA ARG A 334 16.84 -4.44 2.95
C ARG A 334 17.22 -2.98 3.09
N CYS A 335 16.42 -2.08 2.52
CA CYS A 335 16.71 -0.65 2.61
C CYS A 335 16.63 -0.12 4.04
N ARG A 336 17.56 0.79 4.35
CA ARG A 336 17.58 1.59 5.56
C ARG A 336 17.62 3.07 5.18
N PRO A 337 16.59 3.88 5.53
CA PRO A 337 15.33 3.50 6.17
C PRO A 337 14.41 2.59 5.33
N VAL A 338 13.44 1.96 6.01
CA VAL A 338 12.56 0.94 5.42
C VAL A 338 11.61 1.56 4.39
N ASN A 339 11.39 0.84 3.28
CA ASN A 339 10.49 1.20 2.18
C ASN A 339 10.70 2.58 1.53
N CYS A 340 11.81 3.29 1.83
CA CYS A 340 12.14 4.58 1.24
C CYS A 340 10.97 5.60 1.26
N SER A 341 10.22 5.58 2.37
CA SER A 341 9.02 6.40 2.62
C SER A 341 7.91 6.29 1.55
N GLY A 342 8.00 5.30 0.64
CA GLY A 342 7.15 5.18 -0.55
C GLY A 342 7.62 5.99 -1.76
N ASN A 343 8.64 6.85 -1.61
CA ASN A 343 9.06 7.84 -2.61
C ASN A 343 10.44 7.55 -3.22
N GLY A 344 10.85 6.28 -3.25
CA GLY A 344 12.18 5.88 -3.72
C GLY A 344 12.30 4.38 -3.98
N ASP A 345 13.17 4.02 -4.91
CA ASP A 345 13.53 2.64 -5.19
C ASP A 345 14.54 2.15 -4.16
N CYS A 346 14.46 0.87 -3.78
CA CYS A 346 15.52 0.23 -3.02
C CYS A 346 16.62 -0.31 -3.95
N VAL A 347 17.82 0.25 -3.89
CA VAL A 347 18.98 -0.16 -4.70
C VAL A 347 20.15 -0.48 -3.78
N ASP A 348 20.62 -1.72 -3.81
CA ASP A 348 21.69 -2.24 -2.94
C ASP A 348 21.52 -1.91 -1.45
N GLY A 349 20.26 -1.88 -0.97
CA GLY A 349 19.91 -1.54 0.42
C GLY A 349 20.08 -0.07 0.80
N ARG A 350 20.18 0.84 -0.18
CA ARG A 350 20.06 2.30 -0.03
C ARG A 350 18.87 2.80 -0.85
N CYS A 351 18.20 3.83 -0.34
CA CYS A 351 17.11 4.49 -1.07
C CYS A 351 17.63 5.37 -2.20
N ARG A 352 17.11 5.16 -3.40
CA ARG A 352 17.26 6.03 -4.56
C ARG A 352 15.94 6.77 -4.77
N CYS A 353 15.89 8.04 -4.35
CA CYS A 353 14.64 8.81 -4.36
C CYS A 353 14.12 9.06 -5.78
N GLN A 354 12.80 9.11 -5.88
CA GLN A 354 12.07 9.57 -7.06
C GLN A 354 12.19 11.10 -7.18
N GLU A 355 11.83 11.64 -8.35
CA GLU A 355 11.91 13.08 -8.59
C GLU A 355 11.06 13.87 -7.58
N GLY A 356 11.58 15.02 -7.14
CA GLY A 356 10.99 15.83 -6.09
C GLY A 356 11.35 15.44 -4.65
N TRP A 357 11.94 14.26 -4.42
CA TRP A 357 12.27 13.75 -3.08
C TRP A 357 13.78 13.63 -2.81
N GLN A 358 14.16 13.77 -1.54
CA GLN A 358 15.53 13.74 -1.04
C GLN A 358 15.57 13.25 0.42
N GLY A 359 16.76 13.28 1.03
CA GLY A 359 17.02 12.71 2.35
C GLY A 359 17.34 11.21 2.26
N ALA A 360 17.92 10.65 3.32
CA ALA A 360 18.31 9.23 3.33
C ALA A 360 17.10 8.28 3.24
N ALA A 361 15.90 8.75 3.60
CA ALA A 361 14.65 8.00 3.60
C ALA A 361 13.72 8.33 2.44
N CYS A 362 14.04 9.32 1.59
CA CYS A 362 13.09 9.92 0.65
C CYS A 362 11.82 10.46 1.34
N ASP A 363 11.99 10.97 2.56
CA ASP A 363 11.00 11.58 3.45
C ASP A 363 10.88 13.11 3.26
N SER A 364 11.92 13.72 2.72
CA SER A 364 12.02 15.17 2.53
C SER A 364 11.78 15.56 1.08
N LEU A 365 10.94 16.56 0.83
CA LEU A 365 10.84 17.16 -0.50
C LEU A 365 12.05 18.06 -0.80
N VAL A 366 12.49 18.10 -2.06
CA VAL A 366 13.62 18.92 -2.53
C VAL A 366 13.39 20.42 -2.30
N CYS A 367 12.14 20.86 -2.40
CA CYS A 367 11.72 22.24 -2.18
C CYS A 367 11.32 22.59 -0.73
N GLN A 368 11.68 21.78 0.28
CA GLN A 368 11.27 22.07 1.66
C GLN A 368 11.65 23.50 2.09
N PRO A 369 10.84 24.16 2.95
CA PRO A 369 11.08 25.55 3.36
C PRO A 369 12.51 25.75 3.88
N PRO A 370 13.22 26.81 3.46
CA PRO A 370 12.68 28.08 2.91
C PRO A 370 12.52 28.13 1.37
N ALA A 371 12.68 27.03 0.62
CA ALA A 371 12.87 27.12 -0.84
C ALA A 371 11.68 27.67 -1.66
N CYS A 372 10.43 27.66 -1.15
CA CYS A 372 9.25 28.23 -1.84
C CYS A 372 8.85 29.65 -1.37
N GLY A 373 9.68 30.31 -0.56
CA GLY A 373 9.39 31.67 -0.07
C GLY A 373 8.17 31.72 0.86
N ALA A 374 7.44 32.84 0.80
CA ALA A 374 6.22 33.07 1.58
C ALA A 374 4.92 32.95 0.74
N HIS A 375 5.06 32.66 -0.56
CA HIS A 375 3.96 32.69 -1.55
C HIS A 375 3.87 31.39 -2.34
N GLY A 376 4.12 30.26 -1.69
CA GLY A 376 4.04 28.95 -2.34
C GLY A 376 4.24 27.76 -1.41
N VAL A 377 3.66 26.63 -1.81
CA VAL A 377 3.69 25.35 -1.10
C VAL A 377 4.58 24.37 -1.85
N CYS A 378 5.48 23.70 -1.13
CA CYS A 378 6.32 22.67 -1.70
C CYS A 378 5.56 21.36 -1.92
N THR A 379 5.72 20.78 -3.11
CA THR A 379 5.13 19.49 -3.54
C THR A 379 6.19 18.61 -4.21
N ALA A 380 5.84 17.37 -4.56
CA ALA A 380 6.72 16.52 -5.38
C ALA A 380 7.03 17.12 -6.77
N GLY A 381 6.16 17.99 -7.31
CA GLY A 381 6.41 18.74 -8.55
C GLY A 381 7.27 20.00 -8.37
N GLY A 382 7.78 20.27 -7.16
CA GLY A 382 8.40 21.53 -6.79
C GLY A 382 7.42 22.50 -6.12
N CYS A 383 7.76 23.80 -6.12
CA CYS A 383 6.92 24.84 -5.53
C CYS A 383 5.70 25.14 -6.42
N VAL A 384 4.50 24.99 -5.85
CA VAL A 384 3.25 25.56 -6.39
C VAL A 384 3.09 26.93 -5.77
N CYS A 385 2.95 27.97 -6.59
CA CYS A 385 2.88 29.36 -6.13
C CYS A 385 1.44 29.82 -5.91
N ASP A 386 1.27 30.79 -5.01
CA ASP A 386 0.00 31.50 -4.83
C ASP A 386 -0.34 32.34 -6.07
N ALA A 387 -1.64 32.64 -6.26
CA ALA A 387 -2.09 33.49 -7.36
C ALA A 387 -1.36 34.84 -7.37
N GLY A 388 -0.88 35.24 -8.54
CA GLY A 388 -0.04 36.43 -8.71
C GLY A 388 1.46 36.23 -8.52
N TRP A 389 1.92 35.03 -8.14
CA TRP A 389 3.32 34.71 -7.92
C TRP A 389 3.81 33.59 -8.84
N ARG A 390 5.11 33.61 -9.15
CA ARG A 390 5.77 32.68 -10.08
C ARG A 390 7.27 32.54 -9.79
N GLY A 391 7.91 31.67 -10.58
CA GLY A 391 9.34 31.35 -10.45
C GLY A 391 9.58 30.14 -9.53
N LYS A 392 10.78 29.56 -9.58
CA LYS A 392 11.10 28.27 -8.92
C LYS A 392 10.96 28.28 -7.39
N ASN A 393 10.87 29.47 -6.79
CA ASN A 393 10.82 29.75 -5.37
C ASN A 393 9.67 30.73 -5.00
N CYS A 394 8.74 30.96 -5.94
CA CYS A 394 7.60 31.86 -5.79
C CYS A 394 7.91 33.30 -5.31
N SER A 395 9.14 33.79 -5.53
CA SER A 395 9.57 35.14 -5.12
C SER A 395 9.52 36.17 -6.26
N GLN A 396 8.73 35.95 -7.30
CA GLN A 396 8.56 36.88 -8.41
C GLN A 396 7.06 37.08 -8.68
N GLU A 397 6.64 38.33 -8.78
CA GLU A 397 5.29 38.70 -9.22
C GLU A 397 5.06 38.32 -10.70
N CYS A 398 3.81 38.20 -11.13
CA CYS A 398 3.46 38.06 -12.54
C CYS A 398 4.05 39.19 -13.40
N LEU A 399 4.26 38.92 -14.69
CA LEU A 399 4.72 39.96 -15.61
C LEU A 399 3.61 41.01 -15.82
N PRO A 400 3.93 42.29 -16.07
CA PRO A 400 2.93 43.32 -16.31
C PRO A 400 1.91 42.92 -17.38
N GLY A 401 0.62 43.05 -17.06
CA GLY A 401 -0.48 42.59 -17.92
C GLY A 401 -0.91 41.13 -17.72
N PHE A 402 -0.29 40.39 -16.79
CA PHE A 402 -0.69 39.02 -16.42
C PHE A 402 -1.02 38.91 -14.93
N TYR A 403 -1.97 38.03 -14.59
CA TYR A 403 -2.43 37.83 -13.21
C TYR A 403 -2.94 36.41 -12.92
N GLY A 404 -3.28 36.18 -11.65
CA GLY A 404 -3.98 34.97 -11.20
C GLY A 404 -3.10 33.73 -11.05
N ASP A 405 -3.74 32.56 -11.01
CA ASP A 405 -3.03 31.28 -10.85
C ASP A 405 -2.12 30.97 -12.05
N GLY A 406 -0.88 30.59 -11.75
CA GLY A 406 0.22 30.41 -12.70
C GLY A 406 0.53 31.62 -13.59
N CYS A 407 0.01 32.82 -13.28
CA CYS A 407 0.05 34.02 -14.14
C CYS A 407 -0.59 33.82 -15.53
N ASN A 408 -1.56 32.90 -15.67
CA ASN A 408 -2.12 32.53 -16.97
C ASN A 408 -3.26 33.45 -17.46
N GLN A 409 -3.76 34.38 -16.64
CA GLN A 409 -4.84 35.30 -17.02
C GLN A 409 -4.26 36.63 -17.51
N THR A 410 -4.84 37.23 -18.54
CA THR A 410 -4.36 38.50 -19.14
C THR A 410 -5.27 39.66 -18.74
N CYS A 411 -4.69 40.76 -18.29
CA CYS A 411 -5.45 41.93 -17.84
C CYS A 411 -6.01 42.75 -19.01
N SER A 412 -7.25 43.23 -18.88
CA SER A 412 -7.91 44.05 -19.91
C SER A 412 -7.55 45.55 -19.87
N CYS A 413 -6.59 45.96 -19.05
CA CYS A 413 -6.31 47.37 -18.76
C CYS A 413 -5.84 48.15 -20.01
N ILE A 414 -6.58 49.20 -20.36
CA ILE A 414 -6.20 50.13 -21.45
C ILE A 414 -5.76 51.49 -20.89
N ASN A 415 -5.46 52.44 -21.79
CA ASN A 415 -5.04 53.82 -21.46
C ASN A 415 -3.82 53.95 -20.51
N GLY A 416 -3.03 52.89 -20.34
CA GLY A 416 -1.89 52.86 -19.42
C GLY A 416 -2.23 52.43 -17.98
N GLY A 417 -3.40 51.81 -17.76
CA GLY A 417 -3.75 51.18 -16.48
C GLY A 417 -2.73 50.14 -16.03
N SER A 418 -2.27 50.24 -14.78
CA SER A 418 -1.41 49.21 -14.17
C SER A 418 -2.26 48.06 -13.65
N CYS A 419 -1.83 46.81 -13.84
CA CYS A 419 -2.60 45.65 -13.41
C CYS A 419 -2.14 45.10 -12.06
N ASP A 420 -3.09 44.81 -11.18
CA ASP A 420 -2.90 44.02 -9.97
C ASP A 420 -2.57 42.56 -10.33
N HIS A 421 -1.36 42.11 -9.98
CA HIS A 421 -0.85 40.79 -10.33
C HIS A 421 -1.64 39.62 -9.70
N VAL A 422 -2.36 39.82 -8.60
CA VAL A 422 -3.15 38.76 -7.94
C VAL A 422 -4.55 38.67 -8.53
N TYR A 423 -5.23 39.82 -8.65
CA TYR A 423 -6.67 39.91 -8.92
C TYR A 423 -7.05 40.43 -10.31
N GLY A 424 -6.09 40.89 -11.13
CA GLY A 424 -6.34 41.36 -12.50
C GLY A 424 -6.98 42.75 -12.58
N ARG A 425 -7.11 43.45 -11.46
CA ARG A 425 -7.76 44.76 -11.35
C ARG A 425 -6.88 45.86 -11.93
N CYS A 426 -7.49 46.81 -12.63
CA CYS A 426 -6.76 47.93 -13.23
C CYS A 426 -6.72 49.13 -12.27
N ALA A 427 -5.52 49.56 -11.91
CA ALA A 427 -5.26 50.84 -11.26
C ALA A 427 -5.09 51.92 -12.33
N CYS A 428 -6.05 52.84 -12.43
CA CYS A 428 -6.13 53.75 -13.56
C CYS A 428 -5.28 55.01 -13.39
N PRO A 429 -4.52 55.43 -14.43
CA PRO A 429 -3.74 56.64 -14.39
C PRO A 429 -4.64 57.89 -14.31
N PRO A 430 -4.08 59.06 -13.97
CA PRO A 430 -4.84 60.30 -13.89
C PRO A 430 -5.67 60.58 -15.15
N GLY A 431 -6.95 60.83 -14.95
CA GLY A 431 -7.92 61.10 -16.02
C GLY A 431 -8.77 59.92 -16.46
N PHE A 432 -8.54 58.71 -15.94
CA PHE A 432 -9.25 57.50 -16.35
C PHE A 432 -9.86 56.72 -15.18
N THR A 433 -10.97 56.03 -15.46
CA THR A 433 -11.71 55.15 -14.54
C THR A 433 -12.49 54.07 -15.34
N GLY A 434 -13.27 53.25 -14.66
CA GLY A 434 -13.87 52.01 -15.21
C GLY A 434 -12.99 50.78 -14.97
N ASP A 435 -13.57 49.59 -15.05
CA ASP A 435 -12.91 48.33 -14.67
C ASP A 435 -11.66 48.00 -15.51
N ALA A 436 -11.59 48.52 -16.74
CA ALA A 436 -10.46 48.40 -17.66
C ALA A 436 -9.74 49.75 -17.90
N CYS A 437 -10.06 50.79 -17.13
CA CYS A 437 -9.63 52.18 -17.35
C CYS A 437 -10.08 52.77 -18.70
N GLU A 438 -11.21 52.28 -19.21
CA GLU A 438 -11.76 52.61 -20.52
C GLU A 438 -12.54 53.94 -20.59
N GLN A 439 -12.86 54.52 -19.43
CA GLN A 439 -13.67 55.74 -19.30
C GLN A 439 -12.79 56.92 -18.89
N VAL A 440 -12.98 58.07 -19.52
CA VAL A 440 -12.41 59.35 -19.02
C VAL A 440 -13.19 59.79 -17.78
N CYS A 441 -12.56 60.53 -16.85
CA CYS A 441 -13.23 60.96 -15.62
C CYS A 441 -14.59 61.64 -15.85
N PRO A 442 -15.60 61.33 -15.02
CA PRO A 442 -16.87 62.03 -15.05
C PRO A 442 -16.68 63.50 -14.67
N LEU A 443 -17.55 64.36 -15.21
CA LEU A 443 -17.51 65.80 -14.93
C LEU A 443 -17.61 66.05 -13.42
N GLY A 444 -16.70 66.87 -12.89
CA GLY A 444 -16.55 67.10 -11.45
C GLY A 444 -15.48 66.24 -10.79
N PHE A 445 -14.82 65.32 -11.49
CA PHE A 445 -13.77 64.46 -10.94
C PHE A 445 -12.49 64.43 -11.78
N PHE A 446 -11.35 64.23 -11.13
CA PHE A 446 -10.02 64.15 -11.74
C PHE A 446 -9.08 63.20 -10.98
N GLY A 447 -7.86 63.01 -11.51
CA GLY A 447 -6.80 62.26 -10.84
C GLY A 447 -6.92 60.73 -11.03
N PRO A 448 -6.10 59.93 -10.31
CA PRO A 448 -6.03 58.48 -10.49
C PRO A 448 -7.34 57.81 -10.06
N SER A 449 -7.85 56.91 -10.90
CA SER A 449 -9.20 56.33 -10.82
C SER A 449 -10.34 57.35 -10.65
N CYS A 450 -10.10 58.63 -10.95
CA CYS A 450 -11.04 59.75 -10.80
C CYS A 450 -11.58 59.94 -9.36
N THR A 451 -10.69 59.76 -8.38
CA THR A 451 -11.04 59.80 -6.94
C THR A 451 -10.98 61.20 -6.30
N LEU A 452 -10.56 62.23 -7.03
CA LEU A 452 -10.46 63.61 -6.55
C LEU A 452 -11.54 64.49 -7.18
N GLU A 453 -12.11 65.43 -6.42
CA GLU A 453 -13.22 66.29 -6.87
C GLU A 453 -12.71 67.66 -7.39
N CYS A 454 -13.23 68.12 -8.53
CA CYS A 454 -12.91 69.41 -9.14
C CYS A 454 -13.34 70.58 -8.23
N HIS A 455 -12.39 71.34 -7.70
CA HIS A 455 -12.66 72.55 -6.91
C HIS A 455 -12.54 73.80 -7.80
N CYS A 456 -13.57 74.03 -8.62
CA CYS A 456 -13.66 75.16 -9.56
C CYS A 456 -14.90 76.02 -9.30
N ASP A 457 -14.78 77.33 -9.51
CA ASP A 457 -15.89 78.27 -9.41
C ASP A 457 -16.99 77.97 -10.46
N ASP A 458 -18.22 78.39 -10.15
CA ASP A 458 -19.43 78.26 -11.00
C ASP A 458 -19.70 76.85 -11.57
N MET A 459 -19.29 75.80 -10.83
CA MET A 459 -19.50 74.38 -11.18
C MET A 459 -18.83 73.96 -12.51
N CYS A 460 -17.78 74.67 -12.93
CA CYS A 460 -17.08 74.39 -14.19
C CYS A 460 -16.35 73.03 -14.16
N PRO A 461 -16.39 72.23 -15.24
CA PRO A 461 -15.62 70.99 -15.32
C PRO A 461 -14.12 71.27 -15.43
N CYS A 462 -13.31 70.53 -14.67
CA CYS A 462 -11.85 70.66 -14.68
C CYS A 462 -11.16 69.65 -15.62
N ASP A 463 -9.88 69.87 -15.90
CA ASP A 463 -9.05 68.91 -16.63
C ASP A 463 -8.97 67.57 -15.87
N PRO A 464 -9.29 66.43 -16.51
CA PRO A 464 -9.46 65.16 -15.80
C PRO A 464 -8.13 64.58 -15.30
N GLN A 465 -6.99 64.95 -15.87
CA GLN A 465 -5.67 64.46 -15.42
C GLN A 465 -5.10 65.29 -14.27
N THR A 466 -5.26 66.61 -14.34
CA THR A 466 -4.54 67.59 -13.51
C THR A 466 -5.40 68.37 -12.53
N GLY A 467 -6.73 68.34 -12.68
CA GLY A 467 -7.65 69.14 -11.86
C GLY A 467 -7.73 70.62 -12.24
N SER A 468 -7.09 71.03 -13.34
CA SER A 468 -7.01 72.44 -13.75
C SER A 468 -8.35 72.99 -14.24
N CYS A 469 -8.84 74.06 -13.63
CA CYS A 469 -10.07 74.76 -14.04
C CYS A 469 -9.93 75.56 -15.36
N ASN A 470 -8.71 75.74 -15.89
CA ASN A 470 -8.45 76.50 -17.11
C ASN A 470 -8.47 75.60 -18.38
N ALA A 471 -9.39 74.62 -18.41
CA ALA A 471 -9.42 73.56 -19.41
C ALA A 471 -10.39 73.88 -20.55
N THR A 472 -9.85 74.13 -21.76
CA THR A 472 -10.67 74.25 -22.97
C THR A 472 -10.99 72.86 -23.55
N LEU A 473 -12.00 72.20 -22.98
CA LEU A 473 -12.52 70.90 -23.42
C LEU A 473 -12.86 70.92 -24.92
N ARG A 474 -12.07 70.19 -25.72
CA ARG A 474 -12.28 70.06 -27.17
C ARG A 474 -13.35 69.01 -27.49
N GLY A 475 -14.15 69.28 -28.52
CA GLY A 475 -14.93 68.27 -29.23
C GLY A 475 -16.33 68.02 -28.66
N ASP A 476 -16.44 67.06 -27.75
CA ASP A 476 -17.60 66.14 -27.77
C ASP A 476 -18.73 66.46 -26.76
N ALA A 477 -18.68 67.64 -26.12
CA ALA A 477 -19.58 68.04 -25.03
C ALA A 477 -21.07 68.20 -25.43
N ASN A 478 -21.40 68.22 -26.72
CA ASN A 478 -22.80 68.32 -27.17
C ASN A 478 -23.65 67.08 -26.81
N HIS A 479 -23.03 65.90 -26.63
CA HIS A 479 -23.78 64.68 -26.31
C HIS A 479 -24.04 64.51 -24.79
N THR A 480 -23.27 65.17 -23.92
CA THR A 480 -23.42 65.08 -22.46
C THR A 480 -24.60 65.90 -21.94
N LEU A 481 -24.88 67.09 -22.52
CA LEU A 481 -26.06 67.90 -22.18
C LEU A 481 -27.37 67.09 -22.32
N HIS A 482 -27.47 66.32 -23.40
CA HIS A 482 -28.64 65.47 -23.69
C HIS A 482 -28.85 64.35 -22.64
N ARG A 483 -27.76 63.88 -22.01
CA ARG A 483 -27.80 62.82 -20.99
C ARG A 483 -28.25 63.34 -19.63
N ALA A 484 -27.87 64.57 -19.27
CA ALA A 484 -28.31 65.24 -18.05
C ALA A 484 -29.85 65.44 -18.03
N GLY A 485 -30.43 65.91 -19.15
CA GLY A 485 -31.88 66.04 -19.30
C GLY A 485 -32.64 64.72 -19.13
N HIS A 486 -32.08 63.61 -19.63
CA HIS A 486 -32.70 62.29 -19.49
C HIS A 486 -32.65 61.77 -18.05
N CYS A 487 -31.63 62.13 -17.27
CA CYS A 487 -31.51 61.74 -15.85
C CYS A 487 -32.54 62.45 -14.97
N LEU A 488 -32.77 63.75 -15.20
CA LEU A 488 -33.82 64.54 -14.54
C LEU A 488 -35.22 63.95 -14.78
N ALA A 489 -35.53 63.57 -16.02
CA ALA A 489 -36.78 62.90 -16.37
C ALA A 489 -36.97 61.57 -15.62
N THR A 490 -35.90 60.79 -15.46
CA THR A 490 -35.93 59.53 -14.71
C THR A 490 -36.16 59.75 -13.21
N GLN A 491 -35.55 60.77 -12.59
CA GLN A 491 -35.86 61.11 -11.19
C GLN A 491 -37.33 61.48 -11.00
N MET A 492 -37.89 62.34 -11.85
CA MET A 492 -39.31 62.72 -11.79
C MET A 492 -40.22 61.50 -11.93
N PHE A 493 -39.90 60.56 -12.83
CA PHE A 493 -40.69 59.32 -12.98
C PHE A 493 -40.60 58.40 -11.76
N THR A 494 -39.44 58.31 -11.09
CA THR A 494 -39.29 57.51 -9.85
C THR A 494 -39.97 58.14 -8.63
N LEU A 495 -40.08 59.47 -8.56
CA LEU A 495 -40.86 60.17 -7.55
C LEU A 495 -42.37 59.91 -7.78
N TRP A 496 -42.85 60.15 -9.00
CA TRP A 496 -44.25 59.93 -9.36
C TRP A 496 -44.69 58.46 -9.17
N LYS A 497 -43.79 57.51 -9.44
CA LYS A 497 -44.04 56.09 -9.18
C LYS A 497 -44.17 55.77 -7.68
N ARG A 498 -43.39 56.41 -6.79
CA ARG A 498 -43.53 56.24 -5.34
C ARG A 498 -44.87 56.76 -4.81
N GLU A 499 -45.35 57.87 -5.37
CA GLU A 499 -46.67 58.42 -5.02
C GLU A 499 -47.80 57.47 -5.46
N ALA A 500 -47.69 56.90 -6.67
CA ALA A 500 -48.65 55.91 -7.18
C ALA A 500 -48.62 54.53 -6.46
N GLU A 501 -47.49 54.15 -5.85
CA GLU A 501 -47.35 52.89 -5.10
C GLU A 501 -47.72 53.02 -3.61
N ALA A 502 -48.00 54.23 -3.11
CA ALA A 502 -48.37 54.48 -1.71
C ALA A 502 -49.85 54.20 -1.40
N ASP A 503 -50.74 54.20 -2.40
CA ASP A 503 -52.20 54.22 -2.25
C ASP A 503 -52.87 52.88 -2.63
N ARG A 504 -52.21 51.76 -2.31
CA ARG A 504 -52.62 50.40 -2.69
C ARG A 504 -52.74 49.48 -1.46
N GLU A 505 -53.95 49.03 -1.16
CA GLU A 505 -54.23 48.18 0.00
C GLU A 505 -53.44 46.86 0.03
N GLN A 506 -53.06 46.44 1.24
CA GLN A 506 -52.31 45.19 1.48
C GLN A 506 -53.24 43.99 1.67
N PRO A 507 -52.92 42.81 1.09
CA PRO A 507 -53.71 41.60 1.30
C PRO A 507 -53.47 40.97 2.67
N TYR A 508 -54.55 40.59 3.35
CA TYR A 508 -54.53 39.94 4.67
C TYR A 508 -54.10 38.47 4.58
N LEU A 509 -52.79 38.17 4.62
CA LEU A 509 -52.18 36.95 5.23
C LEU A 509 -50.66 36.92 5.01
N SER A 510 -49.91 36.39 5.99
CA SER A 510 -48.44 36.26 5.90
C SER A 510 -48.01 35.01 5.12
N GLU A 511 -46.86 35.10 4.44
CA GLU A 511 -46.12 33.97 3.86
C GLU A 511 -45.85 32.85 4.88
N ARG A 512 -45.61 33.20 6.14
CA ARG A 512 -45.40 32.24 7.23
C ARG A 512 -46.65 31.40 7.54
N THR A 513 -47.85 31.95 7.37
CA THR A 513 -49.10 31.20 7.53
C THR A 513 -49.31 30.19 6.40
N TRP A 514 -48.90 30.51 5.16
CA TRP A 514 -48.94 29.58 4.03
C TRP A 514 -47.98 28.38 4.22
N LEU A 515 -46.77 28.62 4.73
CA LEU A 515 -45.82 27.55 5.07
C LEU A 515 -46.35 26.63 6.19
N ALA A 516 -47.02 27.19 7.20
CA ALA A 516 -47.62 26.40 8.28
C ALA A 516 -48.78 25.50 7.80
N VAL A 517 -49.66 26.01 6.93
CA VAL A 517 -50.80 25.25 6.37
C VAL A 517 -50.33 24.14 5.42
N THR A 518 -49.31 24.40 4.60
CA THR A 518 -48.78 23.38 3.67
C THR A 518 -48.03 22.26 4.39
N LEU A 519 -47.20 22.56 5.39
CA LEU A 519 -46.51 21.56 6.20
C LEU A 519 -47.47 20.65 7.00
N THR A 520 -48.53 21.22 7.58
CA THR A 520 -49.52 20.45 8.34
C THR A 520 -50.34 19.51 7.46
N LEU A 521 -50.75 19.95 6.27
CA LEU A 521 -51.41 19.09 5.27
C LEU A 521 -50.49 17.96 4.79
N ALA A 522 -49.20 18.24 4.51
CA ALA A 522 -48.23 17.22 4.11
C ALA A 522 -48.04 16.13 5.19
N PHE A 523 -47.99 16.52 6.47
CA PHE A 523 -47.85 15.58 7.59
C PHE A 523 -49.09 14.68 7.76
N LEU A 524 -50.29 15.22 7.54
CA LEU A 524 -51.55 14.45 7.56
C LEU A 524 -51.63 13.45 6.40
N LEU A 525 -51.14 13.81 5.21
CA LEU A 525 -51.07 12.89 4.06
C LEU A 525 -50.05 11.75 4.28
N LEU A 526 -48.87 12.06 4.83
CA LEU A 526 -47.84 11.05 5.15
C LEU A 526 -48.27 10.09 6.27
N SER A 527 -48.98 10.57 7.29
CA SER A 527 -49.55 9.71 8.34
C SER A 527 -50.70 8.83 7.81
N SER A 528 -51.54 9.34 6.90
CA SER A 528 -52.53 8.52 6.19
C SER A 528 -51.89 7.40 5.35
N LEU A 529 -50.85 7.74 4.57
CA LEU A 529 -50.12 6.79 3.72
C LEU A 529 -49.48 5.66 4.54
N THR A 530 -48.85 5.98 5.68
CA THR A 530 -48.22 4.99 6.56
C THR A 530 -49.24 4.07 7.24
N VAL A 531 -50.42 4.58 7.64
CA VAL A 531 -51.53 3.74 8.14
C VAL A 531 -52.01 2.75 7.06
N HIS A 532 -52.19 3.19 5.82
CA HIS A 532 -52.57 2.29 4.72
C HIS A 532 -51.51 1.21 4.44
N LEU A 533 -50.23 1.56 4.43
CA LEU A 533 -49.14 0.60 4.24
C LEU A 533 -49.09 -0.46 5.37
N VAL A 534 -49.32 -0.05 6.62
CA VAL A 534 -49.36 -0.96 7.78
C VAL A 534 -50.59 -1.88 7.74
N GLN A 535 -51.73 -1.42 7.22
CA GLN A 535 -52.91 -2.27 7.01
C GLN A 535 -52.67 -3.32 5.92
N VAL A 536 -52.11 -2.92 4.76
CA VAL A 536 -51.77 -3.85 3.66
C VAL A 536 -50.78 -4.92 4.11
N CYS A 537 -49.77 -4.55 4.92
CA CYS A 537 -48.76 -5.50 5.42
C CYS A 537 -49.25 -6.43 6.57
N ARG A 538 -50.51 -6.34 7.02
CA ARG A 538 -51.05 -7.14 8.14
C ARG A 538 -52.26 -8.01 7.81
N GLY A 539 -52.74 -8.03 6.56
CA GLY A 539 -53.97 -8.76 6.21
C GLY A 539 -53.96 -9.44 4.84
N SER A 540 -53.33 -10.60 4.72
CA SER A 540 -53.70 -11.67 3.75
C SER A 540 -52.91 -12.97 3.95
N VAL A 541 -53.49 -13.93 4.67
CA VAL A 541 -53.14 -15.37 4.59
C VAL A 541 -54.46 -16.16 4.60
N MET A 542 -54.50 -17.25 3.82
CA MET A 542 -55.56 -18.28 3.74
C MET A 542 -56.80 -18.01 2.84
N SER A 543 -56.83 -18.72 1.70
CA SER A 543 -57.97 -19.45 1.08
C SER A 543 -59.37 -18.81 0.90
N GLY A 544 -59.91 -18.88 -0.34
CA GLY A 544 -61.37 -18.91 -0.58
C GLY A 544 -61.86 -18.48 -1.98
N PHE A 545 -62.17 -19.44 -2.86
CA PHE A 545 -63.04 -19.29 -4.05
C PHE A 545 -64.52 -19.62 -3.66
N PRO A 546 -65.58 -19.39 -4.49
CA PRO A 546 -65.68 -18.77 -5.83
C PRO A 546 -66.85 -17.75 -6.00
N GLU A 547 -67.17 -17.44 -7.27
CA GLU A 547 -68.39 -16.79 -7.82
C GLU A 547 -68.53 -15.24 -7.70
N ARG A 548 -68.77 -14.42 -8.76
CA ARG A 548 -69.74 -14.42 -9.91
C ARG A 548 -71.05 -13.69 -9.49
N ARG A 549 -71.57 -12.65 -10.16
CA ARG A 549 -71.46 -12.16 -11.56
C ARG A 549 -71.92 -10.68 -11.71
N ASP A 550 -71.53 -10.03 -12.82
CA ASP A 550 -72.18 -8.89 -13.51
C ASP A 550 -72.38 -7.56 -12.71
N TYR A 551 -72.58 -6.37 -13.29
CA TYR A 551 -73.00 -5.96 -14.65
C TYR A 551 -72.15 -4.81 -15.25
N SER A 552 -72.27 -4.63 -16.57
CA SER A 552 -71.65 -3.56 -17.36
C SER A 552 -72.46 -2.24 -17.37
N TYR A 553 -71.77 -1.15 -17.74
CA TYR A 553 -72.27 0.24 -17.80
C TYR A 553 -72.90 0.60 -19.18
N VAL A 554 -73.14 1.91 -19.43
CA VAL A 554 -73.45 2.58 -20.72
C VAL A 554 -74.94 2.55 -21.15
N PRO A 555 -75.56 3.67 -21.58
CA PRO A 555 -75.45 5.08 -21.12
C PRO A 555 -76.87 5.72 -20.95
N LEU A 556 -76.96 7.04 -20.76
CA LEU A 556 -78.14 7.84 -21.20
C LEU A 556 -77.85 9.35 -21.22
N THR A 557 -78.05 9.97 -22.38
CA THR A 557 -78.29 11.42 -22.54
C THR A 557 -79.66 11.61 -23.17
N ASP A 558 -80.39 12.63 -22.72
CA ASP A 558 -81.53 13.29 -23.38
C ASP A 558 -82.73 12.43 -23.82
N ILE A 559 -83.57 12.12 -22.84
CA ILE A 559 -84.96 12.64 -22.70
C ILE A 559 -85.89 12.60 -23.96
N ASN A 560 -87.05 11.94 -23.75
CA ASN A 560 -88.33 12.00 -24.50
C ASN A 560 -88.51 11.26 -25.84
N GLY A 561 -89.67 10.59 -25.97
CA GLY A 561 -90.44 10.60 -27.23
C GLY A 561 -90.66 9.26 -27.96
N ALA A 562 -91.51 8.38 -27.42
CA ALA A 562 -91.91 7.11 -28.04
C ALA A 562 -92.42 7.19 -29.50
N ALA A 563 -92.11 6.18 -30.35
CA ALA A 563 -93.12 5.21 -30.85
C ALA A 563 -92.65 4.19 -31.94
N SER A 564 -92.59 2.91 -31.52
CA SER A 564 -93.05 1.72 -32.29
C SER A 564 -92.19 1.01 -33.38
N ARG A 565 -92.35 -0.33 -33.38
CA ARG A 565 -92.30 -1.30 -34.50
C ARG A 565 -90.96 -1.74 -35.17
N SER A 566 -90.62 -2.99 -34.82
CA SER A 566 -90.66 -4.16 -35.75
C SER A 566 -89.39 -4.73 -36.41
N ARG A 567 -88.79 -5.70 -35.70
CA ARG A 567 -88.38 -7.06 -36.16
C ARG A 567 -87.28 -7.28 -37.23
N THR A 568 -86.46 -8.30 -36.91
CA THR A 568 -85.80 -9.31 -37.78
C THR A 568 -84.72 -8.90 -38.78
N GLY A 569 -83.58 -9.60 -38.72
CA GLY A 569 -82.54 -9.64 -39.77
C GLY A 569 -81.20 -10.17 -39.25
N ALA A 570 -80.88 -11.43 -39.50
CA ALA A 570 -79.61 -12.05 -39.07
C ALA A 570 -78.50 -11.90 -40.13
N GLY A 571 -77.22 -12.00 -39.73
CA GLY A 571 -76.21 -12.58 -40.64
C GLY A 571 -74.76 -12.07 -40.59
N LYS A 572 -73.92 -12.75 -39.79
CA LYS A 572 -72.47 -13.00 -40.03
C LYS A 572 -71.49 -11.78 -40.09
N PRO A 573 -70.17 -12.03 -40.01
CA PRO A 573 -69.17 -10.98 -39.78
C PRO A 573 -68.55 -10.42 -41.07
N GLY A 574 -68.14 -9.15 -41.03
CA GLY A 574 -67.36 -8.47 -42.06
C GLY A 574 -66.44 -7.41 -41.43
N ASN A 575 -65.15 -7.43 -41.81
CA ASN A 575 -64.09 -6.58 -41.28
C ASN A 575 -63.96 -5.30 -42.13
N ALA A 576 -63.92 -4.10 -41.53
CA ALA A 576 -63.68 -2.82 -42.23
C ALA A 576 -63.25 -1.70 -41.25
N GLY A 577 -62.54 -0.68 -41.76
CA GLY A 577 -61.89 0.40 -41.00
C GLY A 577 -60.39 0.09 -40.80
N PHE A 578 -59.43 0.56 -41.63
CA PHE A 578 -59.36 1.79 -42.44
C PHE A 578 -59.48 3.06 -41.55
N GLU A 579 -58.40 3.80 -41.26
CA GLU A 579 -57.51 4.65 -42.10
C GLU A 579 -57.99 6.10 -42.20
N LEU A 580 -57.04 7.03 -41.96
CA LEU A 580 -57.04 8.44 -42.40
C LEU A 580 -58.16 9.35 -41.85
N ASP A 581 -58.12 10.69 -41.98
CA ASP A 581 -56.99 11.60 -42.31
C ASP A 581 -56.84 12.58 -41.09
N ASP A 582 -56.51 13.88 -41.09
CA ASP A 582 -56.07 14.90 -42.05
C ASP A 582 -54.66 15.41 -41.57
N SER A 583 -53.77 16.13 -42.28
CA SER A 583 -53.86 17.13 -43.37
C SER A 583 -54.55 18.45 -42.92
N ASP A 584 -54.17 19.68 -43.26
CA ASP A 584 -53.23 20.32 -44.20
C ASP A 584 -52.84 21.71 -43.56
N SER A 585 -52.01 22.65 -44.05
CA SER A 585 -51.17 22.81 -45.26
C SER A 585 -50.11 23.92 -45.04
N GLN A 586 -48.92 23.76 -45.67
CA GLN A 586 -48.06 24.74 -46.41
C GLN A 586 -47.74 26.17 -45.85
N ASP A 587 -46.61 26.83 -46.15
CA ASP A 587 -45.47 26.59 -47.08
C ASP A 587 -44.14 27.11 -46.44
N GLU A 588 -42.98 27.47 -47.05
CA GLU A 588 -42.55 27.72 -48.45
C GLU A 588 -41.04 27.43 -48.69
N ILE A 589 -40.68 27.25 -49.98
CA ILE A 589 -39.46 27.65 -50.77
C ILE A 589 -38.31 28.40 -50.04
N TRP A 590 -36.98 28.20 -50.30
CA TRP A 590 -36.21 27.43 -51.31
C TRP A 590 -34.80 27.01 -50.82
N SER A 591 -34.03 26.32 -51.68
CA SER A 591 -32.58 25.96 -51.56
C SER A 591 -31.91 26.14 -52.95
N PRO A 592 -30.71 25.60 -53.33
CA PRO A 592 -29.54 25.04 -52.60
C PRO A 592 -28.14 25.47 -53.16
N SER A 593 -27.04 25.09 -52.48
CA SER A 593 -25.75 24.58 -53.08
C SER A 593 -24.69 24.37 -51.96
N HIS A 594 -23.99 23.24 -51.75
CA HIS A 594 -23.03 22.50 -52.61
C HIS A 594 -21.80 23.34 -53.04
N LEU A 595 -20.53 22.93 -52.95
CA LEU A 595 -19.84 21.69 -52.49
C LEU A 595 -18.69 22.10 -51.52
N GLY A 596 -17.97 21.25 -50.76
CA GLY A 596 -17.88 19.78 -50.73
C GLY A 596 -16.56 19.25 -51.34
N ARG A 597 -15.62 18.73 -50.54
CA ARG A 597 -14.43 18.01 -51.05
C ARG A 597 -13.84 17.00 -50.05
N SER A 598 -13.97 15.71 -50.39
CA SER A 598 -13.13 14.61 -49.89
C SER A 598 -11.78 14.61 -50.65
N GLU A 599 -10.74 13.83 -50.33
CA GLU A 599 -10.65 12.59 -49.55
C GLU A 599 -9.23 12.43 -48.97
N ARG A 600 -8.95 11.29 -48.29
CA ARG A 600 -7.59 10.92 -47.84
C ARG A 600 -6.82 10.12 -48.89
N SER A 601 -5.50 10.18 -48.78
CA SER A 601 -4.58 9.05 -49.02
C SER A 601 -3.58 9.02 -47.88
#